data_AF-A0A1A8V4X9-F1
#
_entry.id   AF-A0A1A8V4X9-F1
#
_cell.length_a   1.000
_cell.length_b   1.000
_cell.length_c   1.000
_cell.angle_alpha   90.00
_cell.angle_beta   90.00
_cell.angle_gamma   90.00
#
_symmetry.space_group_name_H-M   'P 1'
#
loop_
_entity.id
_entity.type
_entity.pdbx_description
1 polymer ?
#
loop_
_entity_poly.entity_id
_entity_poly.type
_entity_poly.pdbx_seq_one_letter_code
_entity_poly.pdbx_strand_id
1 'polypeptide(L)'
;ATGCSNRSNRKDLSFYRFPKDLERRTLWISAVNRGEWEPTEYSRLCSQHFISGEKSNDPQSPDYVPSLFGSDKTQKSSKQRAAKRIERSAMKLKKRDQKDRLTAAS
;
A
#
# COMPACT_ATOMS: atom_id res chain seq x y z
N ALA A 1 7.05 0.35 -4.58
CA ALA A 1 6.38 0.50 -5.88
C ALA A 1 5.85 1.92 -6.02
N THR A 2 6.07 2.56 -7.16
CA THR A 2 5.56 3.91 -7.46
C THR A 2 4.02 3.91 -7.40
N GLY A 3 3.43 4.88 -6.70
CA GLY A 3 1.97 5.00 -6.57
C GLY A 3 1.27 4.03 -5.61
N CYS A 4 1.96 3.04 -5.05
CA CYS A 4 1.36 2.09 -4.11
C CYS A 4 1.32 2.66 -2.68
N SER A 5 0.12 2.96 -2.18
CA SER A 5 -0.09 3.46 -0.81
C SER A 5 -0.48 2.38 0.20
N ASN A 6 -0.38 1.10 -0.18
CA ASN A 6 -0.61 -0.02 0.74
C ASN A 6 0.40 0.00 1.90
N ARG A 7 -0.08 -0.37 3.08
CA ARG A 7 0.67 -0.35 4.34
C ARG A 7 0.55 -1.71 5.02
N SER A 8 1.58 -2.09 5.77
CA SER A 8 1.69 -3.39 6.45
C SER A 8 0.61 -3.67 7.51
N ASN A 9 -0.17 -2.67 7.90
CA ASN A 9 -1.29 -2.83 8.83
C ASN A 9 -2.56 -3.42 8.16
N ARG A 10 -2.54 -3.62 6.84
CA ARG A 10 -3.61 -4.29 6.10
C ARG A 10 -3.50 -5.80 6.26
N LYS A 11 -4.53 -6.43 6.82
CA LYS A 11 -4.58 -7.89 7.03
C LYS A 11 -4.88 -8.67 5.75
N ASP A 12 -5.38 -8.01 4.72
CA ASP A 12 -5.78 -8.61 3.44
C ASP A 12 -4.64 -8.64 2.40
N LEU A 13 -3.45 -8.16 2.76
CA LEU A 13 -2.30 -8.09 1.88
C LEU A 13 -1.07 -8.71 2.52
N SER A 14 -0.37 -9.53 1.76
CA SER A 14 0.98 -10.00 2.12
C SER A 14 2.02 -8.98 1.66
N PHE A 15 3.13 -8.86 2.41
CA PHE A 15 4.23 -7.95 2.10
C PHE A 15 5.53 -8.75 1.95
N TYR A 16 6.03 -8.83 0.73
CA TYR A 16 7.20 -9.62 0.37
C TYR A 16 8.47 -8.78 0.40
N ARG A 17 9.53 -9.33 1.01
CA ARG A 17 10.88 -8.73 1.00
C ARG A 17 11.52 -8.87 -0.37
N PHE A 18 12.40 -7.94 -0.71
CA PHE A 18 13.29 -8.13 -1.85
C PHE A 18 14.16 -9.40 -1.64
N PRO A 19 14.36 -10.21 -2.69
CA PRO A 19 15.22 -11.39 -2.62
C PRO A 19 16.64 -11.06 -2.16
N LYS A 20 17.28 -12.05 -1.52
CA LYS A 20 18.73 -12.03 -1.23
C LYS A 20 19.56 -12.38 -2.45
N ASP A 21 19.01 -13.22 -3.32
CA ASP A 21 19.60 -13.56 -4.61
C ASP A 21 19.73 -12.30 -5.48
N LEU A 22 20.95 -12.03 -5.95
CA LEU A 22 21.29 -10.78 -6.63
C LEU A 22 20.60 -10.67 -8.00
N GLU A 23 20.53 -11.76 -8.74
CA GLU A 23 19.93 -11.80 -10.08
C GLU A 23 18.43 -11.48 -9.97
N ARG A 24 17.71 -12.24 -9.14
CA ARG A 24 16.29 -12.01 -8.91
C ARG A 24 15.99 -10.65 -8.29
N ARG A 25 16.85 -10.18 -7.38
CA ARG A 25 16.73 -8.83 -6.80
C ARG A 25 16.84 -7.77 -7.89
N THR A 26 17.77 -7.91 -8.83
CA THR A 26 17.94 -6.98 -9.96
C THR A 26 16.70 -6.95 -10.84
N LEU A 27 16.11 -8.12 -11.13
CA LEU A 27 14.83 -8.21 -11.85
C LEU A 27 13.70 -7.48 -11.12
N TRP A 28 13.60 -7.65 -9.79
CA TRP A 28 12.59 -6.95 -8.98
C TRP A 28 12.80 -5.44 -8.96
N ILE A 29 14.05 -4.97 -8.89
CA ILE A 29 14.39 -3.54 -8.92
C ILE A 29 14.00 -2.95 -10.28
N SER A 30 14.39 -3.63 -11.36
CA SER A 30 14.05 -3.24 -12.73
C SER A 30 12.53 -3.16 -12.94
N ALA A 31 11.77 -4.15 -12.45
CA ALA A 31 10.32 -4.16 -12.56
C ALA A 31 9.64 -2.99 -11.80
N VAL A 32 10.20 -2.57 -10.66
CA VAL A 32 9.70 -1.40 -9.94
C VAL A 32 9.94 -0.10 -10.71
N ASN A 33 10.98 -0.08 -11.57
CA ASN A 33 11.32 1.00 -12.51
C ASN A 33 11.24 2.40 -11.88
N ARG A 34 12.00 2.62 -10.81
CA ARG A 34 11.99 3.87 -10.04
C ARG A 34 13.35 4.56 -10.04
N GLY A 35 13.80 5.07 -11.19
CA GLY A 35 15.01 5.92 -11.30
C GLY A 35 16.20 5.42 -10.46
N GLU A 36 16.87 6.33 -9.74
CA GLU A 36 18.02 6.04 -8.86
C GLU A 36 17.61 5.53 -7.46
N TRP A 37 16.49 4.80 -7.36
CA TRP A 37 16.06 4.22 -6.09
C TRP A 37 16.54 2.77 -5.94
N GLU A 38 17.15 2.47 -4.80
CA GLU A 38 17.48 1.12 -4.39
C GLU A 38 16.65 0.62 -3.20
N PRO A 39 16.28 -0.67 -3.18
CA PRO A 39 15.58 -1.26 -2.05
C PRO A 39 16.52 -1.46 -0.86
N THR A 40 16.10 -0.97 0.30
CA THR A 40 16.69 -1.31 1.60
C THR A 40 16.22 -2.68 2.11
N GLU A 41 16.79 -3.17 3.21
CA GLU A 41 16.34 -4.40 3.89
C GLU A 41 14.87 -4.34 4.36
N TYR A 42 14.30 -3.15 4.48
CA TYR A 42 12.91 -2.90 4.88
C TYR A 42 11.98 -2.67 3.68
N SER A 43 12.52 -2.61 2.47
CA SER A 43 11.73 -2.41 1.27
C SER A 43 10.87 -3.64 0.96
N ARG A 44 9.57 -3.43 0.72
CA ARG A 44 8.59 -4.48 0.48
C ARG A 44 7.73 -4.17 -0.74
N LEU A 45 7.23 -5.24 -1.36
CA LEU A 45 6.14 -5.19 -2.33
C LEU A 45 4.94 -5.94 -1.76
N CYS A 46 3.74 -5.37 -1.89
CA CYS A 46 2.53 -6.07 -1.48
C CYS A 46 2.11 -7.12 -2.53
N SER A 47 1.27 -8.08 -2.11
CA SER A 47 0.71 -9.14 -2.95
C SER A 47 0.12 -8.66 -4.28
N GLN A 48 -0.46 -7.46 -4.34
CA GLN A 48 -1.04 -6.90 -5.58
C GLN A 48 -0.03 -6.69 -6.73
N HIS A 49 1.27 -6.78 -6.48
CA HIS A 49 2.29 -6.70 -7.53
C HIS A 49 2.58 -8.05 -8.21
N PHE A 50 1.95 -9.12 -7.72
CA PHE A 50 2.02 -10.49 -8.23
C PHE A 50 0.64 -10.88 -8.77
N ILE A 51 0.60 -11.65 -9.84
CA ILE A 51 -0.60 -12.08 -10.56
C ILE A 51 -1.48 -12.93 -9.66
N SER A 52 -0.92 -13.93 -8.98
CA SER A 52 -1.65 -14.76 -8.01
C SER A 52 -1.88 -14.09 -6.66
N GLY A 53 -1.21 -12.96 -6.39
CA GLY A 53 -1.11 -12.39 -5.06
C GLY A 53 0.02 -12.98 -4.21
N GLU A 54 0.78 -13.94 -4.73
CA GLU A 54 1.88 -14.59 -4.01
C GLU A 54 3.17 -14.56 -4.80
N LYS A 55 4.31 -14.41 -4.11
CA LYS A 55 5.61 -14.55 -4.78
C LYS A 55 5.86 -16.04 -5.01
N SER A 56 6.25 -16.43 -6.22
CA SER A 56 6.72 -17.78 -6.48
C SER A 56 8.23 -17.89 -6.22
N ASN A 57 8.75 -19.06 -5.85
CA ASN A 57 10.20 -19.31 -5.86
C ASN A 57 10.67 -20.01 -7.14
N ASP A 58 9.74 -20.48 -7.97
CA ASP A 58 10.03 -21.13 -9.24
C ASP A 58 10.35 -20.08 -10.32
N PRO A 59 11.54 -20.10 -10.95
CA PRO A 59 11.90 -19.19 -12.04
C PRO A 59 10.98 -19.27 -13.26
N GLN A 60 10.27 -20.38 -13.48
CA GLN A 60 9.33 -20.54 -14.59
C GLN A 60 7.96 -19.93 -14.29
N SER A 61 7.70 -19.57 -13.03
CA SER A 61 6.43 -18.97 -12.64
C SER A 61 6.34 -17.51 -13.07
N PRO A 62 5.18 -17.05 -13.57
CA PRO A 62 4.99 -15.62 -13.89
C PRO A 62 5.00 -14.73 -12.63
N ASP A 63 4.91 -15.31 -11.43
CA ASP A 63 5.02 -14.63 -10.14
C ASP A 63 6.44 -14.66 -9.55
N TYR A 64 7.43 -15.12 -10.33
CA TYR A 64 8.83 -15.08 -9.93
C TYR A 64 9.34 -13.63 -9.82
N VAL A 65 8.89 -12.76 -10.74
CA VAL A 65 9.17 -11.32 -10.77
C VAL A 65 7.84 -10.58 -10.70
N PRO A 66 7.70 -9.56 -9.84
CA PRO A 66 6.49 -8.75 -9.82
C PRO A 66 6.32 -8.07 -11.18
N SER A 67 5.11 -8.05 -11.71
CA SER A 67 4.82 -7.53 -13.06
C SER A 67 3.70 -6.49 -13.06
N LEU A 68 2.90 -6.43 -11.99
CA LEU A 68 1.75 -5.53 -11.90
C LEU A 68 2.16 -4.18 -11.32
N PHE A 69 2.70 -3.32 -12.19
CA PHE A 69 3.02 -1.91 -11.89
C PHE A 69 2.21 -1.01 -12.83
N GLY A 70 1.23 -0.30 -12.30
CA GLY A 70 0.38 0.58 -13.09
C GLY A 70 -0.51 1.45 -12.21
N SER A 71 -0.78 2.66 -12.68
CA SER A 71 -1.65 3.67 -12.04
C SER A 71 -3.12 3.27 -12.01
N ASP A 72 -3.49 2.22 -12.73
CA ASP A 72 -4.87 1.87 -13.01
C ASP A 72 -5.32 0.74 -12.09
N LYS A 73 -6.43 0.96 -11.37
CA LYS A 73 -7.17 0.05 -10.44
C LYS A 73 -7.21 0.42 -8.94
N THR A 74 -6.74 1.61 -8.52
CA THR A 74 -7.13 2.16 -7.18
C THR A 74 -8.39 3.06 -7.22
N GLN A 75 -9.04 3.19 -8.38
CA GLN A 75 -10.21 4.06 -8.56
C GLN A 75 -11.47 3.63 -7.79
N LYS A 76 -11.56 2.39 -7.27
CA LYS A 76 -12.71 1.99 -6.44
C LYS A 76 -12.72 2.62 -5.05
N SER A 77 -11.60 3.19 -4.57
CA SER A 77 -11.48 3.68 -3.19
C SER A 77 -11.70 5.20 -3.02
N SER A 78 -11.68 6.00 -4.09
CA SER A 78 -11.71 7.47 -3.98
C SER A 78 -13.02 7.99 -3.37
N LYS A 79 -14.18 7.50 -3.85
CA LYS A 79 -15.51 7.82 -3.27
C LYS A 79 -15.63 7.37 -1.82
N GLN A 80 -15.18 6.16 -1.51
CA GLN A 80 -15.25 5.62 -0.15
C GLN A 80 -14.32 6.38 0.82
N ARG A 81 -13.16 6.84 0.33
CA ARG A 81 -12.20 7.65 1.09
C ARG A 81 -12.70 9.08 1.31
N ALA A 82 -13.39 9.67 0.33
CA ALA A 82 -14.05 10.96 0.47
C ALA A 82 -15.20 10.90 1.50
N ALA A 83 -16.06 9.88 1.41
CA ALA A 83 -17.15 9.68 2.37
C ALA A 83 -16.63 9.51 3.81
N LYS A 84 -15.62 8.65 4.01
CA LYS A 84 -14.97 8.48 5.32
C LYS A 84 -14.31 9.77 5.84
N ARG A 85 -13.85 10.67 4.95
CA ARG A 85 -13.27 11.96 5.34
C ARG A 85 -14.34 12.89 5.88
N ILE A 86 -15.48 12.99 5.19
CA ILE A 86 -16.62 13.81 5.58
C ILE A 86 -17.17 13.32 6.94
N GLU A 87 -17.34 12.02 7.09
CA GLU A 87 -17.83 11.41 8.32
C GLU A 87 -16.91 11.73 9.52
N ARG A 88 -15.59 11.57 9.34
CA ARG A 88 -14.61 11.91 10.39
C ARG A 88 -14.63 13.39 10.76
N SER A 89 -14.77 14.30 9.79
CA SER A 89 -14.90 15.73 10.09
C SER A 89 -16.17 16.05 10.87
N ALA A 90 -17.30 15.41 10.52
CA ALA A 90 -18.56 15.60 11.22
C ALA A 90 -18.48 15.10 12.67
N MET A 91 -17.87 13.93 12.91
CA MET A 91 -17.63 13.43 14.27
C MET A 91 -16.74 14.36 15.09
N LYS A 92 -15.71 14.96 14.47
CA LYS A 92 -14.78 15.86 15.16
C LYS A 92 -15.45 17.18 15.56
N LEU A 93 -16.36 17.70 14.74
CA LEU A 93 -17.15 18.89 15.07
C LEU A 93 -18.09 18.61 16.25
N LYS A 94 -18.86 17.51 16.21
CA LYS A 94 -19.73 17.10 17.32
C LYS A 94 -18.99 16.97 18.65
N LYS A 95 -17.77 16.43 18.63
CA LYS A 95 -16.94 16.29 19.83
C LYS A 95 -16.43 17.63 20.38
N ARG A 96 -16.18 18.62 19.51
CA ARG A 96 -15.83 19.99 19.92
C ARG A 96 -17.04 20.68 20.53
N ASP A 97 -18.19 20.63 19.86
CA ASP A 97 -19.44 21.22 20.37
C ASP A 97 -19.83 20.65 21.73
N GLN A 98 -19.68 19.33 21.92
CA GLN A 98 -19.94 18.67 23.21
C GLN A 98 -18.96 19.15 24.29
N LYS A 99 -17.67 19.30 23.96
CA LYS A 99 -16.65 19.81 24.87
C LYS A 99 -16.95 21.26 25.26
N ASP A 100 -17.27 22.10 24.29
CA ASP A 100 -17.54 23.52 24.48
C ASP A 100 -18.78 23.74 25.37
N ARG A 101 -19.83 22.93 25.18
CA ARG A 101 -21.02 22.92 26.06
C ARG A 101 -20.70 22.48 27.49
N LEU A 102 -19.86 21.48 27.67
CA LEU A 102 -19.44 21.02 29.01
C LEU A 102 -18.61 22.08 29.73
N THR A 103 -17.71 22.77 29.02
CA THR A 103 -16.92 23.89 29.58
C THR A 103 -17.75 25.13 29.86
N ALA A 104 -18.83 25.39 29.11
CA ALA A 104 -19.72 26.53 29.37
C ALA A 104 -20.71 26.29 30.52
N ALA A 105 -20.88 25.04 30.94
CA ALA A 105 -21.75 24.63 32.06
C ALA A 105 -20.98 24.42 33.38
N SER A 106 -19.66 24.66 33.39
CA SER A 106 -18.79 24.65 34.58
C SER A 106 -18.46 26.09 34.97
#